data_AF-A0AAU1GVV7-F1
#
_entry.id   AF-A0AAU1GVV7-F1
#
_cell.length_a   1.000
_cell.length_b   1.000
_cell.length_c   1.000
_cell.angle_alpha   90.00
_cell.angle_beta   90.00
_cell.angle_gamma   90.00
#
_symmetry.space_group_name_H-M   'P 1'
#
loop_
_entity.id
_entity.type
_entity.pdbx_description
1 polymer ?
#
loop_
_entity_poly.entity_id
_entity_poly.type
_entity_poly.pdbx_seq_one_letter_code
_entity_poly.pdbx_strand_id
1 'polypeptide(L)'
;MTGIEQEKQQISDGLSIMHALERVLGHRNSEKTPQWTELGFPVIDRGPYAIFPLAVARVQEDGDSGRAEHLSDMKHSLRRSCVHFFGGDDFHAEMELDAEDGYGRKLVDARAVDSEPPWCCVWCIQRFAVMLAHSVDQQREWETLALHIVPKDWVLYRPVNSGTKREASRYRRILKERDAADVVWSWPLPDRDPPP
;
A
#
# COMPACT_ATOMS: atom_id res chain seq x y z
N MET A 1 -18.97 7.38 34.58
CA MET A 1 -18.06 8.07 33.65
C MET A 1 -16.71 7.38 33.74
N THR A 2 -16.44 6.46 32.82
CA THR A 2 -15.21 5.66 32.78
C THR A 2 -14.95 5.26 31.33
N GLY A 3 -13.90 5.85 30.73
CA GLY A 3 -13.07 5.28 29.67
C GLY A 3 -13.66 5.10 28.27
N ILE A 4 -13.66 6.16 27.45
CA ILE A 4 -13.70 6.07 25.98
C ILE A 4 -12.28 6.45 25.49
N GLU A 5 -11.30 5.59 25.76
CA GLU A 5 -9.89 5.88 25.42
C GLU A 5 -9.19 4.72 24.69
N GLN A 6 -9.94 3.86 24.00
CA GLN A 6 -9.37 2.78 23.20
C GLN A 6 -10.16 2.56 21.91
N GLU A 7 -9.90 3.36 20.88
CA GLU A 7 -10.42 3.06 19.52
C GLU A 7 -9.35 3.23 18.45
N LYS A 8 -8.07 3.16 18.82
CA LYS A 8 -6.95 3.05 17.88
C LYS A 8 -6.19 1.76 18.17
N GLN A 9 -6.10 0.89 17.17
CA GLN A 9 -5.32 -0.33 17.26
C GLN A 9 -4.19 -0.30 16.22
N GLN A 10 -2.95 -0.29 16.70
CA GLN A 10 -1.79 -0.56 15.85
C GLN A 10 -1.69 -2.07 15.63
N ILE A 11 -1.67 -2.48 14.38
CA ILE A 11 -1.62 -3.88 13.94
C ILE A 11 -0.17 -4.30 13.67
N SER A 12 0.58 -3.43 12.98
CA SER A 12 1.96 -3.70 12.56
C SER A 12 2.83 -2.44 12.60
N ASP A 13 4.15 -2.64 12.60
CA ASP A 13 5.13 -1.57 12.43
C ASP A 13 5.58 -1.50 10.95
N GLY A 14 5.22 -0.39 10.30
CA GLY A 14 5.54 -0.16 8.89
C GLY A 14 7.04 -0.09 8.60
N LEU A 15 7.87 0.46 9.48
CA LEU A 15 9.33 0.49 9.26
C LEU A 15 9.94 -0.91 9.36
N SER A 16 9.47 -1.69 10.33
CA SER A 16 9.88 -3.09 10.48
C SER A 16 9.51 -3.92 9.24
N ILE A 17 8.33 -3.70 8.63
CA ILE A 17 7.95 -4.32 7.35
C ILE A 17 8.90 -3.90 6.23
N MET A 18 9.19 -2.60 6.10
CA MET A 18 10.11 -2.09 5.06
C MET A 18 11.51 -2.70 5.17
N HIS A 19 12.08 -2.81 6.37
CA HIS A 19 13.36 -3.48 6.57
C HIS A 19 13.31 -4.99 6.31
N ALA A 20 12.20 -5.65 6.62
CA ALA A 20 12.03 -7.07 6.28
C ALA A 20 11.99 -7.28 4.76
N LEU A 21 11.28 -6.40 4.04
CA LEU A 21 11.25 -6.40 2.58
C LEU A 21 12.63 -6.17 1.98
N GLU A 22 13.37 -5.19 2.47
CA GLU A 22 14.75 -4.93 2.06
C GLU A 22 15.64 -6.15 2.29
N ARG A 23 15.52 -6.82 3.45
CA ARG A 23 16.31 -8.01 3.74
C ARG A 23 16.02 -9.15 2.76
N VAL A 24 14.75 -9.40 2.49
CA VAL A 24 14.30 -10.53 1.65
C VAL A 24 14.49 -10.24 0.15
N LEU A 25 14.28 -9.00 -0.28
CA LEU A 25 14.32 -8.61 -1.70
C LEU A 25 15.65 -7.96 -2.10
N GLY A 26 16.34 -7.29 -1.19
CA GLY A 26 17.49 -6.44 -1.48
C GLY A 26 18.75 -7.18 -1.94
N HIS A 27 18.87 -8.48 -1.68
CA HIS A 27 20.15 -9.19 -1.86
C HIS A 27 20.26 -9.98 -3.19
N ARG A 28 19.17 -10.22 -3.93
CA ARG A 28 19.20 -10.89 -5.25
C ARG A 28 18.04 -10.43 -6.12
N ASN A 29 18.30 -10.22 -7.42
CA ASN A 29 17.28 -10.13 -8.47
C ASN A 29 16.53 -11.46 -8.58
N SER A 30 15.62 -11.72 -7.63
CA SER A 30 14.78 -12.91 -7.64
C SER A 30 13.64 -12.70 -8.63
N GLU A 31 13.52 -13.61 -9.59
CA GLU A 31 12.34 -13.69 -10.44
C GLU A 31 11.11 -14.26 -9.72
N LYS A 32 11.26 -14.72 -8.47
CA LYS A 32 10.16 -15.29 -7.67
C LYS A 32 9.63 -14.27 -6.68
N THR A 33 8.30 -14.21 -6.57
CA THR A 33 7.63 -13.39 -5.56
C THR A 33 7.87 -14.07 -4.22
N PRO A 34 8.29 -13.33 -3.18
CA PRO A 34 8.45 -13.93 -1.86
C PRO A 34 7.09 -14.44 -1.38
N GLN A 35 7.10 -15.44 -0.51
CA GLN A 35 5.89 -15.77 0.24
C GLN A 35 5.68 -14.66 1.27
N TRP A 36 4.67 -13.83 1.08
CA TRP A 36 4.51 -12.62 1.90
C TRP A 36 4.31 -12.93 3.38
N THR A 37 3.70 -14.09 3.67
CA THR A 37 3.52 -14.62 5.03
C THR A 37 4.83 -14.96 5.74
N GLU A 38 5.91 -15.25 5.01
CA GLU A 38 7.23 -15.54 5.61
C GLU A 38 7.89 -14.28 6.20
N LEU A 39 7.39 -13.07 5.91
CA LEU A 39 7.89 -11.83 6.50
C LEU A 39 7.53 -11.69 7.99
N GLY A 40 6.60 -12.49 8.51
CA GLY A 40 6.25 -12.52 9.93
C GLY A 40 5.31 -11.39 10.39
N PHE A 41 4.63 -10.72 9.45
CA PHE A 41 3.65 -9.67 9.75
C PHE A 41 2.24 -10.07 9.26
N PRO A 42 1.17 -9.56 9.89
CA PRO A 42 -0.17 -9.64 9.35
C PRO A 42 -0.21 -9.16 7.90
N VAL A 43 -0.71 -10.01 7.01
CA VAL A 43 -0.70 -9.75 5.56
C VAL A 43 -1.93 -10.34 4.89
N ILE A 44 -2.47 -9.57 3.95
CA ILE A 44 -3.44 -10.05 2.97
C ILE A 44 -2.63 -10.43 1.73
N ASP A 45 -2.26 -11.72 1.67
CA ASP A 45 -1.52 -12.28 0.54
C ASP A 45 -2.46 -12.46 -0.67
N ARG A 46 -2.12 -11.81 -1.78
CA ARG A 46 -2.86 -11.89 -3.04
C ARG A 46 -2.03 -12.53 -4.16
N GLY A 47 -0.94 -13.22 -3.84
CA GLY A 47 0.01 -13.82 -4.77
C GLY A 47 1.00 -12.79 -5.33
N PRO A 48 0.79 -12.22 -6.53
CA PRO A 48 1.69 -11.22 -7.11
C PRO A 48 1.87 -9.91 -6.32
N TYR A 49 0.96 -9.60 -5.39
CA TYR A 49 0.97 -8.40 -4.57
C TYR A 49 0.44 -8.71 -3.17
N ALA A 50 0.64 -7.79 -2.23
CA ALA A 50 0.21 -7.95 -0.84
C ALA A 50 -0.17 -6.63 -0.20
N ILE A 51 -1.03 -6.71 0.82
CA ILE A 51 -1.44 -5.59 1.65
C ILE A 51 -1.07 -5.93 3.09
N PHE A 52 -0.27 -5.08 3.74
CA PHE A 52 0.11 -5.19 5.14
C PHE A 52 -0.68 -4.15 5.95
N PRO A 53 -1.71 -4.55 6.69
CA PRO A 53 -2.44 -3.64 7.56
C PRO A 53 -1.52 -3.10 8.66
N LEU A 54 -1.52 -1.77 8.83
CA LEU A 54 -0.70 -1.09 9.82
C LEU A 54 -1.52 -0.65 11.03
N ALA A 55 -2.66 -0.02 10.81
CA ALA A 55 -3.50 0.51 11.88
C ALA A 55 -4.95 0.67 11.43
N VAL A 56 -5.84 0.67 12.42
CA VAL A 56 -7.26 1.03 12.28
C VAL A 56 -7.64 1.98 13.41
N ALA A 57 -8.49 2.96 13.10
CA ALA A 57 -9.07 3.87 14.08
C ALA A 57 -10.48 4.27 13.67
N ARG A 58 -11.30 4.73 14.64
CA ARG A 58 -12.59 5.35 14.29
C ARG A 58 -12.38 6.74 13.71
N VAL A 59 -13.16 7.05 12.68
CA VAL A 59 -13.24 8.40 12.13
C VAL A 59 -13.86 9.30 13.19
N GLN A 60 -13.22 10.43 13.45
CA GLN A 60 -13.76 11.42 14.38
C GLN A 60 -14.74 12.35 13.68
N GLU A 61 -15.89 12.61 14.29
CA GLU A 61 -16.91 13.50 13.74
C GLU A 61 -16.39 14.95 13.67
N ASP A 62 -16.72 15.64 12.57
CA ASP A 62 -16.41 17.06 12.34
C ASP A 62 -16.96 17.92 13.48
N GLY A 63 -16.07 18.32 14.38
CA GLY A 63 -16.38 19.08 15.59
C GLY A 63 -15.20 19.17 16.57
N ASP A 64 -14.27 18.22 16.49
CA ASP A 64 -13.02 18.19 17.26
C ASP A 64 -11.82 18.33 16.31
N SER A 65 -11.61 19.56 15.81
CA SER A 65 -10.64 19.91 14.75
C SER A 65 -9.16 19.67 15.11
N GLY A 66 -8.85 18.99 16.21
CA GLY A 66 -7.49 18.65 16.64
C GLY A 66 -7.18 17.16 16.61
N ARG A 67 -8.04 16.33 16.03
CA ARG A 67 -8.03 14.88 16.31
C ARG A 67 -8.35 13.97 15.11
N ALA A 68 -8.92 14.51 14.02
CA ALA A 68 -8.97 13.88 12.69
C ALA A 68 -7.59 13.66 12.04
N GLU A 69 -6.51 14.06 12.73
CA GLU A 69 -5.14 14.03 12.25
C GLU A 69 -4.40 12.72 12.60
N HIS A 70 -4.97 11.80 13.38
CA HIS A 70 -4.14 10.79 14.07
C HIS A 70 -3.57 9.64 13.21
N LEU A 71 -4.30 9.10 12.20
CA LEU A 71 -3.70 8.18 11.22
C LEU A 71 -2.98 8.92 10.09
N SER A 72 -3.44 10.12 9.74
CA SER A 72 -2.74 11.01 8.81
C SER A 72 -1.34 11.38 9.32
N ASP A 73 -1.20 11.68 10.62
CA ASP A 73 0.06 11.94 11.31
C ASP A 73 0.96 10.70 11.32
N MET A 74 0.39 9.52 11.59
CA MET A 74 1.14 8.27 11.54
C MET A 74 1.66 8.01 10.12
N LYS A 75 0.81 8.20 9.11
CA LYS A 75 1.17 8.13 7.69
C LYS A 75 2.27 9.13 7.36
N HIS A 76 2.15 10.38 7.81
CA HIS A 76 3.13 11.43 7.55
C HIS A 76 4.46 11.15 8.23
N SER A 77 4.44 10.69 9.48
CA SER A 77 5.62 10.29 10.25
C SER A 77 6.32 9.10 9.60
N LEU A 78 5.57 8.05 9.26
CA LEU A 78 6.11 6.88 8.56
C LEU A 78 6.68 7.25 7.19
N ARG A 79 5.98 8.09 6.42
CA ARG A 79 6.49 8.63 5.15
C ARG A 79 7.83 9.33 5.35
N ARG A 80 7.92 10.23 6.33
CA ARG A 80 9.15 10.98 6.64
C ARG A 80 10.28 10.05 7.06
N SER A 81 10.01 9.07 7.90
CA SER A 81 10.97 8.03 8.28
C SER A 81 11.43 7.23 7.06
N CYS A 82 10.52 6.79 6.20
CA CYS A 82 10.88 6.07 4.99
C CYS A 82 11.73 6.91 4.03
N VAL A 83 11.42 8.20 3.85
CA VAL A 83 12.26 9.12 3.09
C VAL A 83 13.65 9.25 3.71
N HIS A 84 13.74 9.39 5.04
CA HIS A 84 15.02 9.51 5.73
C HIS A 84 15.89 8.25 5.65
N PHE A 85 15.31 7.07 5.89
CA PHE A 85 16.04 5.80 5.92
C PHE A 85 16.32 5.23 4.55
N PHE A 86 15.44 5.48 3.58
CA PHE A 86 15.53 4.83 2.27
C PHE A 86 15.74 5.80 1.12
N GLY A 87 15.60 7.13 1.25
CA GLY A 87 15.67 8.09 0.12
C GLY A 87 17.03 8.34 -0.55
N GLY A 88 17.95 7.37 -0.57
CA GLY A 88 19.29 7.46 -1.20
C GLY A 88 19.39 6.83 -2.60
N ASP A 89 20.59 6.85 -3.20
CA ASP A 89 20.87 6.46 -4.60
C ASP A 89 20.47 5.02 -5.00
N ASP A 90 20.37 4.09 -4.04
CA ASP A 90 20.00 2.69 -4.27
C ASP A 90 18.48 2.42 -4.20
N PHE A 91 17.69 3.47 -4.02
CA PHE A 91 16.25 3.38 -3.79
C PHE A 91 15.55 4.56 -4.45
N HIS A 92 14.71 4.26 -5.45
CA HIS A 92 13.97 5.28 -6.20
C HIS A 92 12.76 5.75 -5.39
N ALA A 93 13.03 6.42 -4.26
CA ALA A 93 12.04 7.15 -3.52
C ALA A 93 11.52 8.31 -4.39
N GLU A 94 10.24 8.62 -4.22
CA GLU A 94 9.61 9.84 -4.72
C GLU A 94 9.24 9.79 -6.21
N MET A 95 8.60 8.70 -6.63
CA MET A 95 7.68 8.79 -7.76
C MET A 95 6.28 9.06 -7.24
N GLU A 96 5.61 10.01 -7.89
CA GLU A 96 4.19 10.27 -7.70
C GLU A 96 3.38 9.17 -8.37
N LEU A 97 2.40 8.66 -7.64
CA LEU A 97 1.45 7.71 -8.19
C LEU A 97 0.41 8.47 -9.01
N ASP A 98 0.25 8.11 -10.28
CA ASP A 98 -0.78 8.69 -11.15
C ASP A 98 -2.18 8.31 -10.63
N ALA A 99 -2.95 9.30 -10.19
CA ALA A 99 -4.29 9.10 -9.65
C ALA A 99 -5.33 8.74 -10.73
N GLU A 100 -5.03 9.01 -12.00
CA GLU A 100 -5.97 8.85 -13.12
C GLU A 100 -5.69 7.59 -13.97
N ASP A 101 -4.56 6.91 -13.73
CA ASP A 101 -4.19 5.66 -14.39
C ASP A 101 -3.60 4.66 -13.39
N GLY A 102 -3.30 3.46 -13.88
CA GLY A 102 -2.46 2.54 -13.15
C GLY A 102 -3.16 1.94 -11.95
N TYR A 103 -2.33 1.58 -10.97
CA TYR A 103 -2.78 1.17 -9.65
C TYR A 103 -3.33 2.37 -8.82
N GLY A 104 -2.90 3.61 -9.13
CA GLY A 104 -3.35 4.80 -8.42
C GLY A 104 -4.83 5.08 -8.60
N ARG A 105 -5.32 4.99 -9.84
CA ARG A 105 -6.77 5.05 -10.12
C ARG A 105 -7.56 4.05 -9.29
N LYS A 106 -7.07 2.83 -9.15
CA LYS A 106 -7.77 1.80 -8.34
C LYS A 106 -7.86 2.19 -6.88
N LEU A 107 -6.78 2.76 -6.33
CA LEU A 107 -6.81 3.26 -4.95
C LEU A 107 -7.80 4.42 -4.80
N VAL A 108 -7.88 5.33 -5.77
CA VAL A 108 -8.86 6.42 -5.78
C VAL A 108 -10.29 5.86 -5.84
N ASP A 109 -10.55 4.93 -6.77
CA ASP A 109 -11.86 4.27 -6.93
C ASP A 109 -12.28 3.54 -5.64
N ALA A 110 -11.31 2.96 -4.93
CA ALA A 110 -11.52 2.29 -3.65
C ALA A 110 -11.54 3.23 -2.43
N ARG A 111 -11.38 4.55 -2.62
CA ARG A 111 -11.25 5.55 -1.54
C ARG A 111 -10.14 5.17 -0.54
N ALA A 112 -9.02 4.69 -1.07
CA ALA A 112 -7.86 4.17 -0.34
C ALA A 112 -6.63 5.09 -0.42
N VAL A 113 -6.84 6.35 -0.83
CA VAL A 113 -5.84 7.42 -0.77
C VAL A 113 -6.47 8.71 -0.27
N ASP A 114 -5.71 9.48 0.50
CA ASP A 114 -6.09 10.86 0.81
C ASP A 114 -5.96 11.70 -0.45
N SER A 115 -7.02 12.45 -0.70
CA SER A 115 -7.27 13.33 -1.85
C SER A 115 -6.31 14.52 -1.99
N GLU A 116 -5.22 14.59 -1.23
CA GLU A 116 -4.32 15.75 -1.24
C GLU A 116 -2.97 15.44 -1.92
N PRO A 117 -2.56 16.28 -2.89
CA PRO A 117 -1.22 16.25 -3.47
C PRO A 117 -0.11 16.49 -2.43
N PRO A 118 1.12 15.97 -2.64
CA PRO A 118 1.55 15.16 -3.78
C PRO A 118 1.09 13.71 -3.62
N TRP A 119 0.49 13.19 -4.69
CA TRP A 119 -0.15 11.87 -4.75
C TRP A 119 0.85 10.78 -4.38
N CYS A 120 0.63 10.16 -3.21
CA CYS A 120 1.31 8.99 -2.63
C CYS A 120 2.76 8.72 -3.07
N CYS A 121 3.71 8.89 -2.14
CA CYS A 121 5.08 8.43 -2.35
C CYS A 121 5.12 6.94 -2.65
N VAL A 122 5.75 6.60 -3.78
CA VAL A 122 6.08 5.23 -4.14
C VAL A 122 7.55 4.96 -3.84
N TRP A 123 7.80 3.85 -3.16
CA TRP A 123 9.12 3.34 -2.84
C TRP A 123 9.40 2.08 -3.64
N CYS A 124 10.47 2.07 -4.44
CA CYS A 124 10.79 0.90 -5.25
C CYS A 124 11.83 0.02 -4.58
N ILE A 125 11.49 -1.24 -4.33
CA ILE A 125 12.42 -2.28 -3.86
C ILE A 125 12.49 -3.35 -4.94
N GLN A 126 13.61 -3.41 -5.66
CA GLN A 126 13.79 -4.28 -6.82
C GLN A 126 12.66 -4.11 -7.86
N ARG A 127 11.87 -5.17 -8.06
CA ARG A 127 10.73 -5.23 -8.99
C ARG A 127 9.39 -4.89 -8.35
N PHE A 128 9.38 -4.49 -7.08
CA PHE A 128 8.18 -4.13 -6.35
C PHE A 128 8.14 -2.62 -6.08
N ALA A 129 6.93 -2.08 -6.09
CA ALA A 129 6.59 -0.76 -5.62
C ALA A 129 5.83 -0.91 -4.30
N VAL A 130 6.25 -0.15 -3.30
CA VAL A 130 5.62 -0.07 -1.99
C VAL A 130 5.01 1.31 -1.82
N MET A 131 3.81 1.38 -1.27
CA MET A 131 3.08 2.63 -1.07
C MET A 131 2.20 2.57 0.18
N LEU A 132 1.98 3.72 0.80
CA LEU A 132 1.00 3.85 1.88
C LEU A 132 -0.38 4.10 1.30
N ALA A 133 -1.35 3.31 1.74
CA ALA A 133 -2.75 3.45 1.38
C ALA A 133 -3.55 3.76 2.66
N HIS A 134 -4.36 4.81 2.58
CA HIS A 134 -5.22 5.28 3.68
C HIS A 134 -6.66 5.25 3.19
N SER A 135 -7.51 4.46 3.83
CA SER A 135 -8.90 4.31 3.42
C SER A 135 -9.86 4.60 4.55
N VAL A 136 -10.95 5.26 4.21
CA VAL A 136 -12.11 5.44 5.09
C VAL A 136 -13.24 4.59 4.55
N ASP A 137 -13.90 3.83 5.43
CA ASP A 137 -15.02 2.98 5.06
C ASP A 137 -16.22 3.80 4.52
N GLN A 138 -17.18 3.11 3.90
CA GLN A 138 -18.30 3.78 3.24
C GLN A 138 -19.19 4.54 4.23
N GLN A 139 -19.30 4.01 5.44
CA GLN A 139 -20.06 4.57 6.55
C GLN A 139 -19.35 5.77 7.20
N ARG A 140 -18.06 5.99 6.89
CA ARG A 140 -17.19 6.97 7.56
C ARG A 140 -17.13 6.75 9.06
N GLU A 141 -17.14 5.50 9.48
CA GLU A 141 -16.98 5.09 10.86
C GLU A 141 -15.54 4.71 11.16
N TRP A 142 -14.82 4.15 10.18
CA TRP A 142 -13.48 3.62 10.36
C TRP A 142 -12.50 4.13 9.30
N GLU A 143 -11.32 4.52 9.77
CA GLU A 143 -10.14 4.80 8.95
C GLU A 143 -9.10 3.68 9.13
N THR A 144 -8.42 3.35 8.03
CA THR A 144 -7.44 2.26 7.96
C THR A 144 -6.19 2.70 7.24
N LEU A 145 -5.03 2.30 7.75
CA LEU A 145 -3.72 2.55 7.15
C LEU A 145 -3.05 1.21 6.81
N ALA A 146 -2.50 1.09 5.60
CA ALA A 146 -1.81 -0.10 5.15
C ALA A 146 -0.59 0.22 4.26
N LEU A 147 0.34 -0.74 4.17
CA LEU A 147 1.37 -0.78 3.13
C LEU A 147 0.93 -1.71 2.00
N HIS A 148 0.85 -1.17 0.79
CA HIS A 148 0.59 -1.94 -0.42
C HIS A 148 1.92 -2.25 -1.09
N ILE A 149 2.13 -3.52 -1.45
CA ILE A 149 3.29 -3.99 -2.19
C ILE A 149 2.80 -4.58 -3.49
N VAL A 150 3.12 -3.92 -4.60
CA VAL A 150 2.67 -4.30 -5.94
C VAL A 150 3.86 -4.46 -6.89
N PRO A 151 3.72 -5.18 -8.01
CA PRO A 151 4.72 -5.14 -9.06
C PRO A 151 4.99 -3.70 -9.52
N LYS A 152 6.27 -3.31 -9.60
CA LYS A 152 6.72 -1.99 -10.05
C LYS A 152 6.19 -1.64 -11.43
N ASP A 153 6.06 -2.64 -12.31
CA ASP A 153 5.48 -2.50 -13.64
C ASP A 153 4.00 -2.06 -13.61
N TRP A 154 3.26 -2.28 -12.53
CA TRP A 154 1.86 -1.79 -12.43
C TRP A 154 1.77 -0.28 -12.21
N VAL A 155 2.85 0.32 -11.73
CA VAL A 155 2.95 1.73 -11.35
C VAL A 155 3.75 2.53 -12.37
N LEU A 156 4.82 1.93 -12.92
CA LEU A 156 5.81 2.66 -13.72
C LEU A 156 5.87 2.27 -15.19
N TYR A 157 5.20 1.19 -15.59
CA TYR A 157 5.38 0.68 -16.95
C TYR A 157 4.68 1.58 -17.97
N ARG A 158 5.47 2.46 -18.60
CA ARG A 158 5.11 3.18 -19.83
C ARG A 158 5.91 2.58 -20.99
N PRO A 159 5.29 1.86 -21.94
CA PRO A 159 6.03 1.33 -23.08
C PRO A 159 6.51 2.50 -23.96
N VAL A 160 7.81 2.83 -23.86
CA VAL A 160 8.42 3.96 -24.61
C VAL A 160 8.44 3.69 -26.12
N ASN A 161 8.42 2.43 -26.54
CA ASN A 161 8.23 2.01 -27.93
C ASN A 161 7.66 0.59 -27.95
N SER A 162 6.36 0.42 -28.21
CA SER A 162 5.70 -0.89 -28.35
C SER A 162 6.03 -1.60 -29.67
N GLY A 163 7.25 -1.40 -30.19
CA GLY A 163 7.66 -1.77 -31.53
C GLY A 163 7.67 -3.28 -31.78
N THR A 164 7.76 -4.11 -30.73
CA THR A 164 7.73 -5.57 -30.86
C THR A 164 6.43 -6.20 -30.38
N LYS A 165 5.98 -7.26 -31.07
CA LYS A 165 4.83 -8.08 -30.65
C LYS A 165 4.97 -8.63 -29.21
N ARG A 166 6.20 -8.91 -28.79
CA ARG A 166 6.52 -9.42 -27.44
C ARG A 166 6.26 -8.36 -26.37
N GLU A 167 6.67 -7.11 -26.60
CA GLU A 167 6.40 -6.00 -25.69
C GLU A 167 4.91 -5.68 -25.61
N ALA A 168 4.20 -5.65 -26.75
CA ALA A 168 2.75 -5.47 -26.76
C ALA A 168 2.02 -6.60 -26.01
N SER A 169 2.51 -7.84 -26.10
CA SER A 169 1.97 -8.96 -25.32
C SER A 169 2.26 -8.80 -23.82
N ARG A 170 3.48 -8.41 -23.45
CA ARG A 170 3.86 -8.15 -22.05
C ARG A 170 3.00 -7.04 -21.45
N TYR A 171 2.82 -5.95 -22.18
CA TYR A 171 2.02 -4.81 -21.76
C TYR A 171 0.57 -5.20 -21.48
N ARG A 172 -0.09 -5.92 -22.40
CA ARG A 172 -1.45 -6.41 -22.19
C ARG A 172 -1.57 -7.32 -20.97
N ARG A 173 -0.56 -8.15 -20.71
CA ARG A 173 -0.53 -8.99 -19.50
C ARG A 173 -0.45 -8.13 -18.24
N ILE A 174 0.46 -7.15 -18.20
CA ILE A 174 0.62 -6.22 -17.07
C ILE A 174 -0.70 -5.50 -16.78
N LEU A 175 -1.35 -4.94 -17.82
CA LEU A 175 -2.64 -4.27 -17.66
C LEU A 175 -3.70 -5.22 -17.11
N LYS A 176 -3.82 -6.43 -17.66
CA LYS A 176 -4.79 -7.43 -17.19
C LYS A 176 -4.59 -7.78 -15.71
N GLU A 177 -3.34 -8.02 -15.30
CA GLU A 177 -3.00 -8.36 -13.91
C GLU A 177 -3.31 -7.19 -12.96
N ARG A 178 -2.91 -5.98 -13.33
CA ARG A 178 -3.20 -4.74 -12.60
C ARG A 178 -4.71 -4.49 -12.47
N ASP A 179 -5.45 -4.61 -13.57
CA ASP A 179 -6.88 -4.34 -13.62
C ASP A 179 -7.68 -5.40 -12.85
N ALA A 180 -7.16 -6.62 -12.69
CA ALA A 180 -7.73 -7.65 -11.84
C ALA A 180 -7.38 -7.52 -10.35
N ALA A 181 -6.43 -6.66 -9.97
CA ALA A 181 -6.02 -6.52 -8.57
C ALA A 181 -7.16 -6.03 -7.67
N ASP A 182 -7.48 -6.79 -6.63
CA ASP A 182 -8.36 -6.33 -5.55
C ASP A 182 -7.56 -5.46 -4.58
N VAL A 183 -7.84 -4.17 -4.59
CA VAL A 183 -7.16 -3.16 -3.78
C VAL A 183 -7.93 -2.83 -2.50
N VAL A 184 -9.11 -3.42 -2.32
CA VAL A 184 -9.94 -3.20 -1.14
C VAL A 184 -9.47 -4.14 -0.03
N TRP A 185 -9.35 -3.59 1.17
CA TRP A 185 -9.17 -4.36 2.39
C TRP A 185 -10.04 -3.76 3.50
N SER A 186 -10.41 -4.60 4.45
CA SER A 186 -11.11 -4.19 5.67
C SER A 186 -10.46 -4.86 6.86
N TRP A 187 -10.56 -4.21 8.03
CA TRP A 187 -10.16 -4.77 9.31
C TRP A 187 -11.33 -4.71 10.31
N PRO A 188 -11.51 -5.69 11.22
CA PRO A 188 -10.82 -6.98 11.25
C PRO A 188 -11.03 -7.74 9.94
N LEU A 189 -10.03 -8.55 9.55
CA LEU A 189 -10.22 -9.43 8.40
C LEU A 189 -11.50 -10.23 8.65
N PRO A 190 -12.45 -10.31 7.70
CA PRO A 190 -13.59 -11.18 7.86
C PRO A 190 -13.05 -12.56 8.18
N ASP A 191 -13.56 -13.18 9.24
CA ASP A 191 -13.26 -14.58 9.54
C ASP A 191 -13.47 -15.35 8.24
N ARG A 192 -12.39 -15.99 7.75
CA ARG A 192 -12.51 -16.90 6.63
C ARG A 192 -13.32 -18.09 7.13
N ASP A 193 -14.63 -17.99 7.06
CA ASP A 193 -15.46 -19.19 7.05
C ASP A 193 -14.97 -20.02 5.85
N PRO A 194 -14.50 -21.26 6.06
CA PRO A 194 -14.21 -22.13 4.94
C PRO A 194 -15.51 -22.32 4.15
N PRO A 195 -15.46 -22.34 2.80
CA PRO A 195 -16.66 -22.61 2.03
C PRO A 195 -17.23 -23.99 2.41
N PRO A 196 -18.56 -24.17 2.33
CA PRO A 196 -19.21 -25.45 2.62
C PRO A 196 -18.72 -26.58 1.71
#